data_AF-A0A0R2THG2-F1
#
_entry.id   AF-A0A0R2THG2-F1
#
_cell.length_a   1.000
_cell.length_b   1.000
_cell.length_c   1.000
_cell.angle_alpha   90.00
_cell.angle_beta   90.00
_cell.angle_gamma   90.00
#
_symmetry.space_group_name_H-M   'P 1'
#
loop_
_entity.id
_entity.type
_entity.pdbx_description
1 polymer ?
#
loop_
_entity_poly.entity_id
_entity_poly.type
_entity_poly.pdbx_seq_one_letter_code
_entity_poly.pdbx_strand_id
1 'polypeptide(L)'
;PHRIARGIFAGTFISFTPLFGLHIFGAALVAWLVRGNILAALLASLLGNPLTFPIIAIFALKFGHLMLGMEVALDIHTVTSAFVNAWGELWYNFKTFFTPAQSHWDNLRNFFKTIFWPYCAGGVILGLIAGTIMHYVTLPFIIAYQKVRAAKFKDRMSKSRFLKAPLAAMDKRRLAKAVKKIHLSEK
;
A
#
# COMPACT_ATOMS: atom_id res chain seq x y z
N PRO A 1 11.37 -7.63 6.73
CA PRO A 1 11.71 -6.47 5.88
C PRO A 1 11.25 -6.56 4.41
N HIS A 2 11.80 -7.47 3.59
CA HIS A 2 11.55 -7.50 2.13
C HIS A 2 10.08 -7.64 1.73
N ARG A 3 9.30 -8.45 2.47
CA ARG A 3 7.86 -8.58 2.21
C ARG A 3 7.10 -7.25 2.35
N ILE A 4 7.47 -6.42 3.31
CA ILE A 4 6.88 -5.08 3.51
C ILE A 4 7.32 -4.15 2.36
N ALA A 5 8.61 -4.14 2.03
CA ALA A 5 9.13 -3.32 0.92
C ALA A 5 8.52 -3.70 -0.44
N ARG A 6 8.26 -4.99 -0.71
CA ARG A 6 7.49 -5.44 -1.89
C ARG A 6 6.02 -5.00 -1.85
N GLY A 7 5.43 -4.92 -0.67
CA GLY A 7 4.11 -4.33 -0.49
C GLY A 7 4.12 -2.85 -0.84
N ILE A 8 5.09 -2.08 -0.33
CA ILE A 8 5.23 -0.66 -0.66
C ILE A 8 5.44 -0.44 -2.15
N PHE A 9 6.28 -1.27 -2.80
CA PHE A 9 6.42 -1.31 -4.26
C PHE A 9 5.06 -1.46 -4.94
N ALA A 10 4.27 -2.46 -4.56
CA ALA A 10 2.98 -2.76 -5.19
C ALA A 10 1.98 -1.61 -5.03
N GLY A 11 1.89 -1.03 -3.83
CA GLY A 11 1.02 0.13 -3.57
C GLY A 11 1.45 1.37 -4.34
N THR A 12 2.77 1.65 -4.36
CA THR A 12 3.33 2.78 -5.13
C THR A 12 3.05 2.59 -6.62
N PHE A 13 3.34 1.42 -7.18
CA PHE A 13 3.09 1.09 -8.59
C PHE A 13 1.64 1.36 -8.98
N ILE A 14 0.68 0.89 -8.17
CA ILE A 14 -0.74 1.05 -8.48
C ILE A 14 -1.23 2.50 -8.40
N SER A 15 -0.60 3.37 -7.60
CA SER A 15 -0.89 4.81 -7.59
C SER A 15 -0.61 5.50 -8.93
N PHE A 16 0.25 4.92 -9.78
CA PHE A 16 0.54 5.40 -11.14
C PHE A 16 -0.36 4.77 -12.21
N THR A 17 -1.32 3.92 -11.85
CA THR A 17 -2.25 3.30 -12.82
C THR A 17 -3.61 3.99 -12.79
N PRO A 18 -4.35 4.07 -13.92
CA PRO A 18 -5.65 4.74 -13.98
C PRO A 18 -6.79 3.86 -13.43
N LEU A 19 -6.56 3.14 -12.33
CA LEU A 19 -7.53 2.24 -11.70
C LEU A 19 -8.49 2.98 -10.74
N PHE A 20 -9.17 4.02 -11.23
CA PHE A 20 -10.03 4.89 -10.42
C PHE A 20 -11.03 4.10 -9.57
N GLY A 21 -10.95 4.26 -8.24
CA GLY A 21 -11.76 3.50 -7.26
C GLY A 21 -11.36 2.03 -7.06
N LEU A 22 -10.62 1.43 -8.00
CA LEU A 22 -10.15 0.04 -7.93
C LEU A 22 -8.70 -0.10 -7.42
N HIS A 23 -8.00 1.02 -7.16
CA HIS A 23 -6.60 1.02 -6.73
C HIS A 23 -6.34 0.18 -5.47
N ILE A 24 -7.25 0.14 -4.50
CA ILE A 24 -7.09 -0.68 -3.28
C ILE A 24 -7.06 -2.17 -3.63
N PHE A 25 -7.97 -2.62 -4.49
CA PHE A 25 -8.01 -4.00 -4.96
C PHE A 25 -6.80 -4.31 -5.84
N GLY A 26 -6.42 -3.39 -6.74
CA GLY A 26 -5.22 -3.51 -7.56
C GLY A 26 -3.94 -3.62 -6.72
N ALA A 27 -3.80 -2.77 -5.69
CA ALA A 27 -2.66 -2.80 -4.78
C ALA A 27 -2.60 -4.12 -4.00
N ALA A 28 -3.74 -4.60 -3.51
CA ALA A 28 -3.82 -5.90 -2.86
C ALA A 28 -3.45 -7.05 -3.80
N LEU A 29 -3.96 -7.03 -5.04
CA LEU A 29 -3.68 -8.04 -6.06
C LEU A 29 -2.19 -8.05 -6.45
N VAL A 30 -1.62 -6.91 -6.79
CA VAL A 30 -0.19 -6.81 -7.14
C VAL A 30 0.66 -7.23 -5.94
N ALA A 31 0.32 -6.78 -4.73
CA ALA A 31 1.03 -7.20 -3.53
C ALA A 31 0.96 -8.71 -3.31
N TRP A 32 -0.18 -9.34 -3.56
CA TRP A 32 -0.32 -10.79 -3.49
C TRP A 32 0.56 -11.49 -4.56
N LEU A 33 0.52 -11.03 -5.81
CA LEU A 33 1.33 -11.56 -6.92
C LEU A 33 2.84 -11.49 -6.63
N VAL A 34 3.34 -10.36 -6.13
CA VAL A 34 4.76 -10.20 -5.77
C VAL A 34 5.11 -10.80 -4.40
N ARG A 35 4.17 -11.53 -3.76
CA ARG A 35 4.30 -12.11 -2.42
C ARG A 35 4.69 -11.06 -1.36
N GLY A 36 4.20 -9.83 -1.51
CA GLY A 36 4.36 -8.69 -0.61
C GLY A 36 3.45 -8.75 0.62
N ASN A 37 3.46 -7.66 1.39
CA ASN A 37 2.53 -7.43 2.49
C ASN A 37 1.38 -6.56 1.97
N ILE A 38 0.17 -7.12 1.95
CA ILE A 38 -1.03 -6.45 1.45
C ILE A 38 -1.29 -5.16 2.23
N LEU A 39 -1.22 -5.18 3.56
CA LEU A 39 -1.43 -3.97 4.37
C LEU A 39 -0.43 -2.85 4.03
N ALA A 40 0.83 -3.21 3.79
CA ALA A 40 1.84 -2.23 3.38
C ALA A 40 1.55 -1.65 1.98
N ALA A 41 1.00 -2.46 1.07
CA ALA A 41 0.59 -2.01 -0.24
C ALA A 41 -0.63 -1.10 -0.19
N LEU A 42 -1.62 -1.42 0.64
CA LEU A 42 -2.78 -0.54 0.83
C LEU A 42 -2.34 0.82 1.38
N LEU A 43 -1.50 0.84 2.41
CA LEU A 43 -0.95 2.10 2.94
C LEU A 43 -0.11 2.87 1.92
N ALA A 44 0.71 2.18 1.11
CA ALA A 44 1.48 2.84 0.05
C ALA A 44 0.62 3.32 -1.12
N SER A 45 -0.54 2.71 -1.37
CA SER A 45 -1.48 3.21 -2.40
C SER A 45 -2.08 4.58 -2.04
N LEU A 46 -2.06 4.97 -0.76
CA LEU A 46 -2.45 6.32 -0.31
C LEU A 46 -1.45 7.41 -0.71
N LEU A 47 -0.30 7.04 -1.30
CA LEU A 47 0.59 8.00 -1.95
C LEU A 47 -0.09 8.64 -3.17
N GLY A 48 -1.01 7.94 -3.83
CA GLY A 48 -1.99 8.53 -4.74
C GLY A 48 -3.19 9.00 -3.91
N ASN A 49 -3.20 10.26 -3.52
CA ASN A 49 -4.30 10.91 -2.80
C ASN A 49 -4.78 12.12 -3.62
N PRO A 50 -5.92 12.76 -3.29
CA PRO A 50 -6.49 13.82 -4.12
C PRO A 50 -5.53 14.97 -4.46
N LEU A 51 -4.51 15.20 -3.61
CA LEU A 51 -3.49 16.20 -3.87
C LEU A 51 -2.42 15.73 -4.87
N THR A 52 -1.97 14.48 -4.77
CA THR A 52 -0.89 13.94 -5.63
C THR A 52 -1.40 13.35 -6.94
N PHE A 53 -2.65 12.87 -6.99
CA PHE A 53 -3.23 12.25 -8.17
C PHE A 53 -3.20 13.11 -9.43
N PRO A 54 -3.58 14.40 -9.40
CA PRO A 54 -3.50 15.25 -10.59
C PRO A 54 -2.07 15.36 -11.15
N ILE A 55 -1.07 15.42 -10.25
CA ILE A 55 0.33 15.47 -10.62
C ILE A 55 0.73 14.16 -11.30
N ILE A 56 0.47 13.02 -10.64
CA ILE A 56 0.76 11.69 -11.20
C ILE A 56 0.07 11.49 -12.55
N ALA A 57 -1.19 11.89 -12.65
CA ALA A 57 -1.99 11.78 -13.86
C ALA A 57 -1.40 12.58 -15.02
N ILE A 58 -1.02 13.84 -14.80
CA ILE A 58 -0.41 14.68 -15.85
C ILE A 58 0.91 14.06 -16.32
N PHE A 59 1.76 13.60 -15.41
CA PHE A 59 3.04 12.97 -15.79
C PHE A 59 2.82 11.65 -16.55
N ALA A 60 1.97 10.77 -16.06
CA ALA A 60 1.67 9.49 -16.70
C ALA A 60 1.00 9.67 -18.07
N LEU A 61 0.06 10.62 -18.19
CA LEU A 61 -0.60 10.94 -19.46
C LEU A 61 0.38 11.56 -20.46
N LYS A 62 1.17 12.56 -20.07
CA LYS A 62 2.15 13.19 -20.96
C LYS A 62 3.17 12.18 -21.45
N PHE A 63 3.70 11.37 -20.54
CA PHE A 63 4.66 10.33 -20.89
C PHE A 63 4.04 9.26 -21.79
N GLY A 64 2.81 8.82 -21.50
CA GLY A 64 2.08 7.87 -22.34
C GLY A 64 1.75 8.41 -23.73
N HIS A 65 1.36 9.67 -23.85
CA HIS A 65 1.11 10.32 -25.14
C HIS A 65 2.37 10.42 -25.99
N LEU A 66 3.48 10.81 -25.36
CA LEU A 66 4.79 10.84 -26.00
C LEU A 66 5.18 9.45 -26.52
N MET A 67 5.02 8.41 -25.70
CA MET A 67 5.33 7.03 -26.08
C MET A 67 4.47 6.50 -27.24
N LEU A 68 3.20 6.89 -27.28
CA LEU A 68 2.25 6.45 -28.30
C LEU A 68 2.23 7.36 -29.54
N GLY A 69 3.08 8.40 -29.58
CA GLY A 69 3.15 9.34 -30.69
C GLY A 69 1.87 10.15 -30.90
N MET A 70 1.13 10.44 -29.83
CA MET A 70 -0.12 11.20 -29.93
C MET A 70 0.10 12.68 -29.62
N GLU A 71 -0.29 13.53 -30.55
CA GLU A 71 -0.28 14.98 -30.38
C GLU A 71 -1.61 15.46 -29.79
N VAL A 72 -1.81 15.21 -28.50
CA VAL A 72 -2.95 15.75 -27.76
C VAL A 72 -2.48 16.87 -26.85
N ALA A 73 -3.07 18.05 -26.98
CA ALA A 73 -2.90 19.13 -26.01
C ALA A 73 -3.50 18.71 -24.66
N LEU A 74 -2.63 18.21 -23.77
CA LEU A 74 -3.01 17.81 -22.41
C LEU A 74 -3.15 19.05 -21.52
N ASP A 75 -4.29 19.71 -21.66
CA ASP A 75 -4.79 20.73 -20.73
C ASP A 75 -5.71 20.11 -19.67
N ILE A 76 -5.76 20.71 -18.49
CA ILE A 76 -6.57 20.22 -17.36
C ILE A 76 -8.07 20.21 -17.69
N HIS A 77 -8.57 21.19 -18.45
CA HIS A 77 -9.97 21.27 -18.87
C HIS A 77 -10.33 20.15 -19.85
N THR A 78 -9.44 19.81 -20.78
CA THR A 78 -9.61 18.67 -21.70
C THR A 78 -9.69 17.34 -20.93
N VAL A 79 -8.80 17.15 -19.95
CA VAL A 79 -8.82 15.95 -19.11
C VAL A 79 -10.11 15.89 -18.27
N THR A 80 -10.45 16.96 -17.55
CA THR A 80 -11.63 16.97 -16.67
C THR A 80 -12.94 16.83 -17.44
N SER A 81 -13.09 17.51 -18.58
CA SER A 81 -14.29 17.39 -19.42
C SER A 81 -14.48 15.97 -19.97
N ALA A 82 -13.40 15.32 -20.41
CA ALA A 82 -13.47 13.93 -20.85
C ALA A 82 -13.89 12.97 -19.71
N PHE A 83 -13.41 13.20 -18.47
CA PHE A 83 -13.89 12.45 -17.30
C PHE A 83 -15.38 12.68 -17.04
N VAL A 84 -15.82 13.93 -17.03
CA VAL A 84 -17.23 14.29 -16.77
C VAL A 84 -18.15 13.71 -17.84
N ASN A 85 -17.76 13.80 -19.11
CA ASN A 85 -18.54 13.26 -20.23
C ASN A 85 -18.62 11.73 -20.18
N ALA A 86 -17.50 11.05 -19.92
CA ALA A 86 -17.48 9.59 -19.82
C ALA A 86 -18.31 9.09 -18.63
N TRP A 87 -18.20 9.74 -17.47
CA TRP A 87 -19.01 9.40 -16.30
C TRP A 87 -20.49 9.69 -16.53
N GLY A 88 -20.82 10.83 -17.13
CA GLY A 88 -22.17 11.20 -17.50
C GLY A 88 -22.81 10.20 -18.47
N GLU A 89 -22.06 9.74 -19.48
CA GLU A 89 -22.51 8.73 -20.43
C GLU A 89 -22.69 7.35 -19.77
N LEU A 90 -21.79 6.94 -18.87
CA LEU A 90 -21.99 5.72 -18.07
C LEU A 90 -23.27 5.78 -17.25
N TRP A 91 -23.54 6.90 -16.58
CA TRP A 91 -24.76 7.08 -15.79
C TRP A 91 -26.01 7.15 -16.67
N TYR A 92 -25.92 7.78 -17.84
CA TYR A 92 -26.99 7.80 -18.83
C TYR A 92 -27.31 6.38 -19.30
N ASN A 93 -26.31 5.61 -19.75
CA ASN A 93 -26.45 4.22 -20.18
C ASN A 93 -26.93 3.29 -19.06
N PHE A 94 -26.60 3.57 -17.81
CA PHE A 94 -27.16 2.80 -16.70
C PHE A 94 -28.68 3.01 -16.59
N LYS A 95 -29.16 4.25 -16.80
CA LYS A 95 -30.59 4.57 -16.79
C LYS A 95 -31.34 4.06 -18.03
N THR A 96 -30.66 3.85 -19.16
CA THR A 96 -31.29 3.27 -20.35
C THR A 96 -31.72 1.82 -20.15
N PHE A 97 -31.12 1.07 -19.21
CA PHE A 97 -31.65 -0.26 -18.83
C PHE A 97 -33.08 -0.21 -18.28
N PHE A 98 -33.52 0.93 -17.76
CA PHE A 98 -34.83 1.13 -17.16
C PHE A 98 -35.75 2.04 -17.99
N THR A 99 -35.30 2.49 -19.17
CA THR A 99 -36.07 3.39 -20.04
C THR A 99 -36.00 2.93 -21.50
N PRO A 100 -36.92 3.36 -22.38
CA PRO A 100 -36.86 3.00 -23.80
C PRO A 100 -35.71 3.68 -24.59
N ALA A 101 -34.89 4.50 -23.93
CA ALA A 101 -33.82 5.26 -24.57
C ALA A 101 -32.66 4.35 -25.01
N GLN A 102 -31.96 4.73 -26.08
CA GLN A 102 -30.81 3.97 -26.59
C GLN A 102 -29.50 4.41 -25.93
N SER A 103 -28.61 3.44 -25.67
CA SER A 103 -27.28 3.69 -25.09
C SER A 103 -26.29 4.22 -26.12
N HIS A 104 -25.43 5.16 -25.72
CA HIS A 104 -24.37 5.75 -26.53
C HIS A 104 -23.00 5.42 -25.93
N TRP A 105 -21.94 5.31 -26.72
CA TRP A 105 -20.62 4.85 -26.22
C TRP A 105 -19.45 5.71 -26.70
N ASP A 106 -19.75 6.87 -27.29
CA ASP A 106 -18.77 7.68 -28.02
C ASP A 106 -17.82 8.39 -27.06
N ASN A 107 -18.34 8.94 -25.96
CA ASN A 107 -17.51 9.63 -24.97
C ASN A 107 -16.63 8.64 -24.21
N LEU A 108 -17.16 7.47 -23.87
CA LEU A 108 -16.41 6.41 -23.20
C LEU A 108 -15.31 5.85 -24.11
N ARG A 109 -15.59 5.65 -25.40
CA ARG A 109 -14.59 5.21 -26.37
C ARG A 109 -13.50 6.26 -26.55
N ASN A 110 -13.87 7.54 -26.63
CA ASN A 110 -12.91 8.63 -26.73
C ASN A 110 -12.05 8.72 -25.47
N PHE A 111 -12.68 8.72 -24.28
CA PHE A 111 -11.98 8.68 -23.00
C PHE A 111 -11.00 7.51 -22.91
N PHE A 112 -11.41 6.31 -23.36
CA PHE A 112 -10.53 5.16 -23.33
C PHE A 112 -9.28 5.36 -24.20
N LYS A 113 -9.44 5.90 -25.40
CA LYS A 113 -8.34 6.12 -26.35
C LYS A 113 -7.44 7.29 -25.97
N THR A 114 -8.01 8.40 -25.51
CA THR A 114 -7.29 9.64 -25.26
C THR A 114 -6.76 9.75 -23.84
N ILE A 115 -7.37 9.09 -22.85
CA ILE A 115 -6.97 9.21 -21.45
C ILE A 115 -6.56 7.86 -20.88
N PHE A 116 -7.43 6.84 -20.93
CA PHE A 116 -7.17 5.60 -20.22
C PHE A 116 -5.97 4.83 -20.80
N TRP A 117 -5.95 4.60 -22.12
CA TRP A 117 -4.90 3.85 -22.79
C TRP A 117 -3.51 4.50 -22.67
N PRO A 118 -3.36 5.82 -22.90
CA PRO A 118 -2.07 6.48 -22.75
C PRO A 118 -1.63 6.52 -21.29
N TYR A 119 -2.55 6.79 -20.36
CA TYR A 119 -2.25 6.72 -18.93
C TYR A 119 -1.76 5.34 -18.54
N CYS A 120 -2.42 4.25 -18.97
CA CYS A 120 -1.96 2.89 -18.71
C CYS A 120 -0.52 2.67 -19.19
N ALA A 121 -0.21 3.05 -20.42
CA ALA A 121 1.13 2.89 -20.98
C ALA A 121 2.20 3.64 -20.16
N GLY A 122 1.99 4.93 -19.90
CA GLY A 122 2.95 5.74 -19.16
C GLY A 122 3.01 5.37 -17.68
N GLY A 123 1.85 5.06 -17.09
CA GLY A 123 1.66 4.69 -15.71
C GLY A 123 2.32 3.37 -15.33
N VAL A 124 2.32 2.37 -16.23
CA VAL A 124 3.04 1.12 -16.00
C VAL A 124 4.53 1.38 -15.86
N ILE A 125 5.13 2.14 -16.77
CA ILE A 125 6.59 2.38 -16.74
C ILE A 125 6.98 3.28 -15.57
N LEU A 126 6.31 4.44 -15.42
CA LEU A 126 6.60 5.35 -14.32
C LEU A 126 6.31 4.70 -12.97
N GLY A 127 5.24 3.91 -12.87
CA GLY A 127 4.90 3.15 -11.68
C GLY A 127 5.95 2.10 -11.34
N LEU A 128 6.49 1.38 -12.34
CA LEU A 128 7.57 0.41 -12.11
C LEU A 128 8.84 1.09 -11.62
N ILE A 129 9.20 2.23 -12.22
CA ILE A 129 10.36 3.03 -11.79
C ILE A 129 10.15 3.54 -10.37
N ALA A 130 9.06 4.25 -10.11
CA ALA A 130 8.74 4.83 -8.80
C ALA A 130 8.60 3.74 -7.72
N GLY A 131 7.92 2.64 -8.04
CA GLY A 131 7.78 1.49 -7.15
C GLY A 131 9.15 0.89 -6.81
N THR A 132 10.04 0.71 -7.78
CA THR A 132 11.38 0.17 -7.58
C THR A 132 12.22 1.09 -6.71
N ILE A 133 12.19 2.41 -6.98
CA ILE A 133 12.85 3.42 -6.14
C ILE A 133 12.33 3.30 -4.70
N MET A 134 11.00 3.31 -4.51
CA MET A 134 10.40 3.18 -3.18
C MET A 134 10.76 1.87 -2.48
N HIS A 135 10.89 0.76 -3.21
CA HIS A 135 11.36 -0.51 -2.66
C HIS A 135 12.74 -0.36 -2.02
N TYR A 136 13.72 0.14 -2.79
CA TYR A 136 15.10 0.26 -2.33
C TYR A 136 15.28 1.33 -1.27
N VAL A 137 14.55 2.45 -1.38
CA VAL A 137 14.57 3.51 -0.37
C VAL A 137 13.99 3.00 0.94
N THR A 138 12.84 2.34 0.93
CA THR A 138 12.15 1.93 2.17
C THR A 138 12.79 0.73 2.87
N LEU A 139 13.44 -0.16 2.12
CA LEU A 139 14.06 -1.37 2.67
C LEU A 139 15.05 -1.10 3.84
N PRO A 140 16.06 -0.21 3.73
CA PRO A 140 16.98 0.08 4.83
C PRO A 140 16.26 0.69 6.04
N PHE A 141 15.27 1.57 5.84
CA PHE A 141 14.49 2.13 6.95
C PHE A 141 13.71 1.06 7.70
N ILE A 142 13.07 0.13 6.97
CA ILE A 142 12.34 -0.99 7.58
C ILE A 142 13.29 -1.90 8.35
N ILE A 143 14.47 -2.21 7.80
CA ILE A 143 15.48 -3.03 8.47
C ILE A 143 15.97 -2.34 9.76
N ALA A 144 16.31 -1.06 9.70
CA ALA A 144 16.75 -0.29 10.85
C ALA A 144 15.68 -0.27 11.95
N TYR A 145 14.43 0.02 11.59
CA TYR A 145 13.30 0.02 12.53
C TYR A 145 13.09 -1.35 13.17
N GLN A 146 13.15 -2.43 12.39
CA GLN A 146 13.01 -3.79 12.92
C GLN A 146 14.14 -4.16 13.89
N LYS A 147 15.37 -3.76 13.61
CA LYS A 147 16.52 -3.96 14.52
C LYS A 147 16.33 -3.23 15.85
N VAL A 148 15.94 -1.95 15.81
CA VAL A 148 15.68 -1.15 17.02
C VAL A 148 14.56 -1.77 17.85
N ARG A 149 13.46 -2.17 17.21
CA ARG A 149 12.33 -2.81 17.91
C ARG A 149 12.74 -4.15 18.54
N ALA A 150 13.51 -4.97 17.84
CA ALA A 150 14.01 -6.24 18.37
C ALA A 150 14.97 -6.05 19.56
N ALA A 151 15.85 -5.05 19.51
CA ALA A 151 16.75 -4.72 20.61
C ALA A 151 15.98 -4.28 21.86
N LYS A 152 14.99 -3.39 21.71
CA LYS A 152 14.11 -2.96 22.81
C LYS A 152 13.34 -4.15 23.43
N PHE A 153 12.91 -5.10 22.62
CA PHE A 153 12.23 -6.30 23.12
C PHE A 153 13.17 -7.22 23.91
N LYS A 154 14.40 -7.44 23.43
CA LYS A 154 15.42 -8.23 24.15
C LYS A 154 15.80 -7.59 25.50
N ASP A 155 15.96 -6.27 25.55
CA ASP A 155 16.25 -5.53 26.79
C ASP A 155 15.11 -5.65 27.82
N ARG A 156 13.85 -5.61 27.37
CA ARG A 156 12.69 -5.86 28.26
C ARG A 156 12.68 -7.28 28.81
N MET A 157 12.99 -8.28 27.99
CA MET A 157 13.04 -9.68 28.43
C MET A 157 14.19 -9.96 29.39
N SER A 158 15.38 -9.40 29.15
CA SER A 158 16.51 -9.56 30.06
C SER A 158 16.20 -8.96 31.43
N LYS A 159 15.66 -7.74 31.49
CA LYS A 159 15.21 -7.10 32.73
C LYS A 159 14.18 -7.94 33.49
N SER A 160 13.18 -8.49 32.79
CA SER A 160 12.20 -9.38 33.42
C SER A 160 12.84 -10.66 33.98
N ARG A 161 13.81 -11.25 33.28
CA ARG A 161 14.55 -12.44 33.73
C ARG A 161 15.45 -12.14 34.94
N PHE A 162 16.14 -11.00 34.94
CA PHE A 162 16.97 -10.55 36.07
C PHE A 162 16.15 -10.28 37.33
N LEU A 163 14.88 -9.86 37.19
CA LEU A 163 13.98 -9.68 38.33
C LEU A 163 13.40 -11.01 38.83
N LYS A 164 13.07 -11.94 37.92
CA LYS A 164 12.47 -13.24 38.29
C LYS A 164 13.45 -14.23 38.92
N ALA A 165 14.73 -14.21 38.53
CA ALA A 165 15.72 -15.17 39.05
C ALA A 165 16.05 -15.01 40.56
N PRO A 166 16.27 -13.79 41.10
CA PRO A 166 16.45 -13.57 42.53
C PRO A 166 15.20 -13.89 43.34
N LEU A 167 14.02 -13.54 42.83
CA LEU A 167 12.74 -13.85 43.48
C LEU A 167 12.55 -15.36 43.64
N ALA A 168 12.79 -16.14 42.57
CA ALA A 168 12.70 -17.60 42.62
C ALA A 168 13.75 -18.23 43.58
N ALA A 169 14.95 -17.65 43.67
CA ALA A 169 15.99 -18.10 44.60
C ALA A 169 15.65 -17.78 46.07
N MET A 170 15.07 -16.60 46.34
CA MET A 170 14.58 -16.24 47.67
C MET A 170 13.44 -17.16 48.11
N ASP A 171 12.52 -17.50 47.20
CA ASP A 171 11.39 -18.37 47.49
C ASP A 171 11.85 -19.78 47.86
N LYS A 172 12.79 -20.36 47.08
CA LYS A 172 13.43 -21.64 47.41
C LYS A 172 14.13 -21.63 48.77
N ARG A 173 14.85 -20.55 49.11
CA ARG A 173 15.52 -20.41 50.42
C ARG A 173 14.52 -20.30 51.58
N ARG A 174 13.40 -19.59 51.39
CA ARG A 174 12.33 -19.48 52.40
C ARG A 174 11.65 -20.82 52.64
N LEU A 175 11.31 -21.55 51.57
CA LEU A 175 10.77 -22.91 51.62
C LEU A 175 11.72 -23.86 52.37
N ALA A 176 13.01 -23.85 52.04
CA ALA A 176 14.00 -24.69 52.72
C ALA A 176 14.11 -24.39 54.23
N LYS A 177 14.05 -23.11 54.62
CA LYS A 177 14.03 -22.71 56.05
C LYS A 177 12.74 -23.16 56.76
N ALA A 178 11.58 -23.03 56.11
CA ALA A 178 10.30 -23.45 56.68
C ALA A 178 10.24 -24.96 56.92
N VAL A 179 10.66 -25.77 55.94
CA VAL A 179 10.74 -27.23 56.06
C VAL A 179 11.69 -27.64 57.19
N LYS A 180 12.88 -27.01 57.29
CA LYS A 180 13.82 -27.28 58.38
C LYS A 180 13.25 -26.94 59.76
N LYS A 181 12.47 -25.87 59.88
CA LYS A 181 11.83 -25.46 61.14
C LYS A 181 10.76 -26.45 61.58
N ILE A 182 9.96 -26.99 60.65
CA ILE A 182 8.96 -28.03 60.93
C ILE A 182 9.65 -29.30 61.44
N HIS A 183 10.72 -29.74 60.76
CA HIS A 183 11.47 -30.94 61.13
C HIS A 183 12.19 -30.84 62.49
N LEU A 184 12.50 -29.62 62.95
CA LEU A 184 13.07 -29.35 64.27
C LEU A 184 12.03 -29.22 65.38
N SER A 185 10.76 -29.04 65.01
CA SER A 185 9.63 -28.94 65.95
C SER A 185 9.00 -30.29 66.29
N GLU A 186 9.28 -31.33 65.48
CA GLU A 186 8.77 -32.69 65.65
C GLU A 186 9.75 -33.61 66.42
N LYS A 187 10.90 -33.09 66.86
CA LYS A 187 11.86 -33.76 67.74
C LYS A 187 11.86 -33.14 69.13
#